data_AF-A0A8T1VPM7-F1
#
_entry.id   AF-A0A8T1VPM7-F1
#
_cell.length_a   1.000
_cell.length_b   1.000
_cell.length_c   1.000
_cell.angle_alpha   90.00
_cell.angle_beta   90.00
_cell.angle_gamma   90.00
#
_symmetry.space_group_name_H-M   'P 1'
#
loop_
_entity.id
_entity.type
_entity.pdbx_description
1 polymer ?
#
loop_
_entity_poly.entity_id
_entity_poly.type
_entity_poly.pdbx_seq_one_letter_code
_entity_poly.pdbx_strand_id
1 'polypeptide(L)'
;MTERGAKVETIDTYDLGDLNSRLSFFLALLNLSTLFRPVVNLIQPLDVPEYGTIERGNGVQITFAEDCVVKTYPSSMPSDTIIRNLKNLHRQMKRHAVPNIVALRNTNMKKKHVKLAPIGQLSPPKTVSELLAALRDILQALVKLHSINLMHRDLRWENVLKYQGEGDKWFIIDFDDGAASPAAKTDHLKAKSQAPEILLDSPHSVEVRGFPLEDVKCLRSSG
;
A
#
# COMPACT_ATOMS: atom_id res chain seq x y z
N MET A 1 2.82 -26.05 6.08
CA MET A 1 2.33 -24.81 6.70
C MET A 1 2.84 -24.80 8.12
N THR A 2 3.91 -24.07 8.40
CA THR A 2 4.47 -23.95 9.75
C THR A 2 4.11 -22.57 10.27
N GLU A 3 3.15 -22.52 11.18
CA GLU A 3 2.90 -21.34 12.00
C GLU A 3 4.18 -21.06 12.80
N ARG A 4 4.96 -20.05 12.38
CA ARG A 4 5.98 -19.45 13.25
C ARG A 4 5.24 -18.54 14.23
N GLY A 5 4.57 -19.14 15.21
CA GLY A 5 4.20 -18.42 16.43
C GLY A 5 5.48 -18.00 17.12
N ALA A 6 5.60 -16.72 17.49
CA ALA A 6 6.70 -16.27 18.32
C ALA A 6 6.71 -17.12 19.60
N LYS A 7 7.78 -17.90 19.82
CA LYS A 7 7.99 -18.59 21.10
C LYS A 7 8.29 -17.52 22.13
N VAL A 8 7.37 -17.34 23.07
CA VAL A 8 7.62 -16.51 24.26
C VAL A 8 8.46 -17.36 25.22
N GLU A 9 9.71 -16.99 25.38
CA GLU A 9 10.58 -17.55 26.42
C GLU A 9 10.69 -16.53 27.56
N THR A 10 10.34 -16.96 28.77
CA THR A 10 10.52 -16.16 29.98
C THR A 10 12.00 -16.17 30.34
N ILE A 11 12.66 -15.01 30.22
CA ILE A 11 14.09 -14.86 30.53
C ILE A 11 14.34 -14.99 32.03
N ASP A 12 13.47 -14.37 32.85
CA ASP A 12 13.52 -14.44 34.31
C ASP A 12 12.22 -13.88 34.93
N THR A 13 12.00 -14.08 36.23
CA THR A 13 10.84 -13.54 36.98
C THR A 13 11.31 -12.77 38.22
N TYR A 14 10.80 -11.56 38.42
CA TYR A 14 11.20 -10.69 39.52
C TYR A 14 10.00 -10.27 40.37
N ASP A 15 10.10 -10.39 41.69
CA ASP A 15 9.11 -9.85 42.63
C ASP A 15 9.37 -8.35 42.87
N LEU A 16 8.39 -7.50 42.57
CA LEU A 16 8.53 -6.05 42.75
C LEU A 16 8.22 -5.59 44.20
N GLY A 17 7.69 -6.47 45.05
CA GLY A 17 7.49 -6.22 46.48
C GLY A 17 8.78 -6.28 47.30
N ASP A 18 9.79 -7.00 46.81
CA ASP A 18 11.10 -7.17 47.46
C ASP A 18 12.13 -6.16 46.92
N LEU A 19 12.99 -5.63 47.79
CA LEU A 19 14.02 -4.65 47.39
C LEU A 19 15.12 -5.28 46.54
N ASN A 20 15.59 -6.47 46.90
CA ASN A 20 16.67 -7.13 46.16
C ASN A 20 16.20 -7.51 44.75
N SER A 21 14.99 -8.04 44.64
CA SER A 21 14.37 -8.40 43.37
C SER A 21 14.13 -7.18 42.47
N ARG A 22 13.77 -6.02 43.04
CA ARG A 22 13.71 -4.75 42.28
C ARG A 22 15.07 -4.30 41.73
N LEU A 23 16.14 -4.42 42.53
CA LEU A 23 17.49 -4.09 42.09
C LEU A 23 17.97 -5.03 40.98
N SER A 24 17.72 -6.34 41.12
CA SER A 24 17.99 -7.33 40.08
C SER A 24 17.22 -7.07 38.80
N PHE A 25 15.93 -6.70 38.89
CA PHE A 25 15.13 -6.31 37.73
C PHE A 25 15.71 -5.09 37.02
N PHE A 26 16.12 -4.07 37.78
CA PHE A 26 16.73 -2.87 37.20
C PHE A 26 18.06 -3.19 36.49
N LEU A 27 18.88 -4.06 37.08
CA LEU A 27 20.11 -4.55 36.44
C LEU A 27 19.81 -5.36 35.16
N ALA A 28 18.78 -6.20 35.17
CA ALA A 28 18.34 -6.95 33.99
C ALA A 28 17.90 -6.00 32.87
N LEU A 29 17.12 -4.95 33.18
CA LEU A 29 16.75 -3.91 32.22
C LEU A 29 17.97 -3.17 31.65
N LEU A 30 18.93 -2.79 32.50
CA LEU A 30 20.17 -2.15 32.06
C LEU A 30 20.95 -3.06 31.12
N ASN A 31 21.09 -4.34 31.45
CA ASN A 31 21.77 -5.32 30.61
C ASN A 31 21.05 -5.50 29.28
N LEU A 32 19.72 -5.63 29.27
CA LEU A 32 18.93 -5.67 28.04
C LEU A 32 19.10 -4.40 27.21
N SER A 33 19.22 -3.23 27.84
CA SER A 33 19.41 -1.96 27.13
C SER A 33 20.72 -1.93 26.34
N THR A 34 21.76 -2.65 26.79
CA THR A 34 23.02 -2.76 26.05
C THR A 34 22.86 -3.50 24.73
N LEU A 35 21.86 -4.38 24.62
CA LEU A 35 21.56 -5.13 23.40
C LEU A 35 20.92 -4.24 22.33
N PHE A 36 20.34 -3.09 22.67
CA PHE A 36 19.76 -2.21 21.65
C PHE A 36 20.78 -1.71 20.64
N ARG A 37 22.04 -1.46 21.04
CA ARG A 37 23.09 -1.00 20.09
C ARG A 37 23.37 -2.02 18.98
N PRO A 38 23.71 -3.29 19.27
CA PRO A 38 23.90 -4.28 18.22
C PRO A 38 22.60 -4.58 17.47
N VAL A 39 21.44 -4.59 18.15
CA VAL A 39 20.15 -4.85 17.50
C VAL A 39 19.79 -3.76 16.49
N VAL A 40 20.01 -2.48 16.81
CA VAL A 40 19.77 -1.37 15.87
C VAL A 40 20.57 -1.53 14.58
N ASN A 41 21.80 -2.05 14.65
CA ASN A 41 22.62 -2.31 13.46
C ASN A 41 22.11 -3.49 12.60
N LEU A 42 21.26 -4.35 13.16
CA LEU A 42 20.65 -5.49 12.46
C LEU A 42 19.29 -5.13 11.84
N ILE A 43 18.65 -4.07 12.32
CA ILE A 43 17.38 -3.60 11.80
C ILE A 43 17.64 -2.87 10.47
N GLN A 44 17.05 -3.36 9.38
CA GLN A 44 17.10 -2.64 8.12
C GLN A 44 16.32 -1.33 8.26
N PRO A 45 16.87 -0.20 7.76
CA PRO A 45 16.12 1.04 7.71
C PRO A 45 14.81 0.80 6.96
N LEU A 46 13.69 1.15 7.57
CA LEU A 46 12.37 0.96 6.97
C LEU A 46 12.16 1.84 5.72
N ASP A 47 13.06 2.79 5.43
CA ASP A 47 12.94 3.85 4.41
C ASP A 47 11.62 4.64 4.47
N VAL A 48 10.82 4.41 5.52
CA VAL A 48 9.61 5.12 5.89
C VAL A 48 9.72 5.52 7.35
N PRO A 49 9.25 6.71 7.73
CA PRO A 49 9.24 7.09 9.13
C PRO A 49 8.24 6.19 9.87
N GLU A 50 8.74 5.34 10.76
CA GLU A 50 7.91 4.56 11.67
C GLU A 50 7.08 5.56 12.50
N TYR A 51 5.74 5.42 12.45
CA TYR A 51 4.80 6.40 13.05
C TYR A 51 4.81 7.80 12.43
N GLY A 52 5.51 8.00 11.31
CA GLY A 52 5.56 9.28 10.63
C GLY A 52 4.30 9.58 9.84
N THR A 53 4.15 10.87 9.50
CA THR A 53 3.09 11.36 8.63
C THR A 53 3.68 12.02 7.40
N ILE A 54 3.22 11.61 6.22
CA ILE A 54 3.54 12.23 4.94
C ILE A 54 2.35 13.10 4.54
N GLU A 55 2.59 14.38 4.27
CA GLU A 55 1.58 15.27 3.70
C GLU A 55 1.76 15.35 2.18
N ARG A 56 0.71 15.01 1.44
CA ARG A 56 0.67 15.17 -0.01
C ARG A 56 0.37 16.62 -0.36
N GLY A 57 0.81 17.09 -1.53
CA GLY A 57 0.57 18.47 -1.98
C GLY A 57 -0.91 18.87 -2.14
N ASN A 58 -1.84 17.91 -2.05
CA ASN A 58 -3.29 18.13 -2.03
C ASN A 58 -3.88 18.19 -0.61
N GLY A 59 -3.05 18.17 0.44
CA GLY A 59 -3.43 18.20 1.85
C GLY A 59 -3.84 16.85 2.45
N VAL A 60 -3.77 15.75 1.68
CA VAL A 60 -4.00 14.40 2.22
C VAL A 60 -2.82 13.96 3.07
N GLN A 61 -3.09 13.51 4.29
CA GLN A 61 -2.09 13.03 5.23
C GLN A 61 -2.07 11.50 5.26
N ILE A 62 -0.88 10.91 5.14
CA ILE A 62 -0.64 9.47 5.22
C ILE A 62 0.18 9.22 6.47
N THR A 63 -0.45 8.64 7.50
CA THR A 63 0.21 8.27 8.76
C THR A 63 0.45 6.76 8.77
N PHE A 64 1.68 6.34 9.02
CA PHE A 64 2.02 4.94 9.23
C PHE A 64 1.72 4.56 10.67
N ALA A 65 0.96 3.49 10.90
CA ALA A 65 0.73 2.90 12.22
C ALA A 65 1.43 1.53 12.31
N GLU A 66 1.27 0.81 13.42
CA GLU A 66 1.91 -0.50 13.65
C GLU A 66 1.64 -1.52 12.52
N ASP A 67 0.38 -1.65 12.10
CA ASP A 67 -0.05 -2.71 11.17
C ASP A 67 -0.84 -2.19 9.95
N CYS A 68 -0.99 -0.87 9.84
CA CYS A 68 -1.79 -0.24 8.80
C CYS A 68 -1.30 1.17 8.44
N VAL A 69 -1.77 1.63 7.30
CA VAL A 69 -1.63 3.01 6.85
C VAL A 69 -2.96 3.74 7.06
N VAL A 70 -2.91 4.90 7.70
CA VAL A 70 -4.06 5.78 7.87
C VAL A 70 -3.97 6.92 6.87
N LYS A 71 -4.94 7.00 5.96
CA LYS A 71 -5.05 8.09 5.00
C LYS A 71 -6.17 9.03 5.45
N THR A 72 -5.81 10.25 5.81
CA THR A 72 -6.70 11.29 6.32
C THR A 72 -6.88 12.40 5.27
N TYR A 73 -8.13 12.71 4.95
CA TYR A 73 -8.49 13.68 3.93
C TYR A 73 -8.72 15.07 4.53
N PRO A 74 -8.24 16.15 3.90
CA PRO A 74 -8.44 17.50 4.39
C PRO A 74 -9.91 17.92 4.25
N SER A 75 -10.32 18.91 5.03
CA SER A 75 -11.71 19.41 4.99
C SER A 75 -12.09 20.09 3.67
N SER A 76 -11.10 20.51 2.87
CA SER A 76 -11.29 21.07 1.53
C SER A 76 -11.75 20.04 0.49
N MET A 77 -11.64 18.74 0.78
CA MET A 77 -12.03 17.67 -0.16
C MET A 77 -13.40 17.05 0.17
N PRO A 78 -14.10 16.49 -0.83
CA PRO A 78 -15.33 15.71 -0.65
C PRO A 78 -15.02 14.30 -0.09
N SER A 79 -14.31 14.25 1.04
CA SER A 79 -13.86 13.04 1.75
C SER A 79 -14.98 12.02 1.95
N ASP A 80 -16.18 12.48 2.26
CA ASP A 80 -17.37 11.66 2.41
C ASP A 80 -17.69 10.82 1.17
N THR A 81 -17.63 11.43 -0.02
CA THR A 81 -17.90 10.75 -1.29
C THR A 81 -16.75 9.80 -1.63
N ILE A 82 -15.50 10.23 -1.42
CA ILE A 82 -14.30 9.41 -1.65
C ILE A 82 -14.36 8.15 -0.78
N ILE A 83 -14.63 8.29 0.52
CA ILE A 83 -14.68 7.16 1.46
C ILE A 83 -15.83 6.21 1.11
N ARG A 84 -17.01 6.72 0.68
CA ARG A 84 -18.12 5.86 0.22
C ARG A 84 -17.75 5.07 -1.03
N ASN A 85 -17.10 5.70 -2.00
CA ASN A 85 -16.65 5.05 -3.23
C ASN A 85 -15.61 3.97 -2.93
N LEU A 86 -14.58 4.29 -2.14
CA LEU A 86 -13.57 3.34 -1.69
C LEU A 86 -14.19 2.13 -0.99
N LYS A 87 -15.16 2.35 -0.07
CA LYS A 87 -15.88 1.25 0.56
C LYS A 87 -16.55 0.32 -0.45
N ASN A 88 -17.23 0.90 -1.44
CA ASN A 88 -17.95 0.12 -2.43
C ASN A 88 -16.98 -0.67 -3.32
N LEU A 89 -15.90 -0.04 -3.78
CA LEU A 89 -14.85 -0.71 -4.56
C LEU A 89 -14.20 -1.85 -3.77
N HIS A 90 -13.72 -1.59 -2.56
CA HIS A 90 -13.08 -2.63 -1.74
C HIS A 90 -14.03 -3.76 -1.36
N ARG A 91 -15.34 -3.48 -1.18
CA ARG A 91 -16.35 -4.52 -0.98
C ARG A 91 -16.46 -5.44 -2.19
N GLN A 92 -16.49 -4.89 -3.40
CA GLN A 92 -16.53 -5.67 -4.64
C GLN A 92 -15.24 -6.48 -4.81
N MET A 93 -14.08 -5.84 -4.64
CA MET A 93 -12.79 -6.51 -4.75
C MET A 93 -12.65 -7.66 -3.75
N LYS A 94 -13.11 -7.48 -2.51
CA LYS A 94 -13.13 -8.54 -1.50
C LYS A 94 -14.09 -9.67 -1.85
N ARG A 95 -15.29 -9.35 -2.33
CA ARG A 95 -16.31 -10.35 -2.73
C ARG A 95 -15.79 -11.27 -3.84
N HIS A 96 -15.00 -10.73 -4.77
CA HIS A 96 -14.47 -11.45 -5.91
C HIS A 96 -13.02 -11.94 -5.72
N ALA A 97 -12.48 -11.82 -4.50
CA ALA A 97 -11.12 -12.24 -4.15
C ALA A 97 -10.05 -11.71 -5.12
N VAL A 98 -10.07 -10.40 -5.40
CA VAL A 98 -9.04 -9.74 -6.20
C VAL A 98 -7.70 -9.86 -5.45
N PRO A 99 -6.66 -10.45 -6.06
CA PRO A 99 -5.34 -10.60 -5.44
C PRO A 99 -4.53 -9.31 -5.55
N ASN A 100 -3.42 -9.22 -4.81
CA ASN A 100 -2.37 -8.20 -5.00
C ASN A 100 -2.88 -6.74 -4.99
N ILE A 101 -3.84 -6.47 -4.12
CA ILE A 101 -4.38 -5.12 -3.88
C ILE A 101 -4.31 -4.81 -2.38
N VAL A 102 -4.30 -3.52 -2.06
CA VAL A 102 -4.47 -3.07 -0.68
C VAL A 102 -5.87 -3.42 -0.16
N ALA A 103 -5.96 -3.76 1.12
CA ALA A 103 -7.21 -4.04 1.80
C ALA A 103 -7.66 -2.84 2.62
N LEU A 104 -8.93 -2.46 2.47
CA LEU A 104 -9.59 -1.50 3.35
C LEU A 104 -10.02 -2.20 4.65
N ARG A 105 -9.36 -1.85 5.76
CA ARG A 105 -9.63 -2.41 7.09
C ARG A 105 -10.77 -1.70 7.78
N ASN A 106 -10.72 -0.37 7.79
CA ASN A 106 -11.69 0.47 8.48
C ASN A 106 -11.79 1.85 7.83
N THR A 107 -12.85 2.56 8.17
CA THR A 107 -13.13 3.91 7.71
C THR A 107 -13.76 4.71 8.84
N ASN A 108 -13.47 6.00 8.91
CA ASN A 108 -14.13 6.91 9.83
C ASN A 108 -14.57 8.17 9.09
N MET A 109 -15.89 8.32 8.91
CA MET A 109 -16.46 9.49 8.22
C MET A 109 -16.27 10.76 9.05
N LYS A 110 -16.48 10.69 10.37
CA LYS A 110 -16.36 11.85 11.27
C LYS A 110 -14.94 12.42 11.28
N LYS A 111 -13.95 11.52 11.32
CA LYS A 111 -12.52 11.85 11.29
C LYS A 111 -11.94 11.89 9.87
N LYS A 112 -12.77 11.76 8.83
CA LYS A 112 -12.40 11.81 7.40
C LYS A 112 -11.17 10.98 7.05
N HIS A 113 -11.07 9.73 7.55
CA HIS A 113 -9.93 8.87 7.26
C HIS A 113 -10.30 7.43 6.93
N VAL A 114 -9.37 6.73 6.30
CA VAL A 114 -9.43 5.30 6.01
C VAL A 114 -8.19 4.59 6.54
N LYS A 115 -8.35 3.34 6.96
CA LYS A 115 -7.25 2.45 7.38
C LYS A 115 -7.05 1.37 6.33
N LEU A 116 -5.83 1.27 5.82
CA LEU A 116 -5.42 0.41 4.72
C LEU A 116 -4.32 -0.54 5.19
N ALA A 117 -4.32 -1.77 4.69
CA ALA A 117 -3.30 -2.77 5.02
C ALA A 117 -3.04 -3.71 3.82
N PRO A 118 -1.85 -4.31 3.72
CA PRO A 118 -0.70 -4.12 4.61
C PRO A 118 0.09 -2.85 4.30
N ILE A 119 1.06 -2.55 5.15
CA ILE A 119 2.08 -1.53 4.88
C ILE A 119 3.08 -2.15 3.89
N GLY A 120 3.37 -1.42 2.81
CA GLY A 120 4.33 -1.85 1.79
C GLY A 120 5.50 -0.89 1.69
N GLN A 121 6.59 -1.36 1.09
CA GLN A 121 7.75 -0.53 0.80
C GLN A 121 7.62 0.07 -0.60
N LEU A 122 7.80 1.38 -0.70
CA LEU A 122 7.95 2.05 -1.99
C LEU A 122 9.36 1.80 -2.50
N SER A 123 9.51 0.80 -3.38
CA SER A 123 10.79 0.48 -4.00
C SER A 123 10.55 0.06 -5.44
N PRO A 124 11.10 0.74 -6.45
CA PRO A 124 11.01 0.24 -7.82
C PRO A 124 11.80 -1.07 -7.96
N PRO A 125 11.39 -2.00 -8.86
CA PRO A 125 12.14 -3.22 -9.12
C PRO A 125 13.59 -2.92 -9.53
N LYS A 126 14.57 -3.57 -8.88
CA LYS A 126 16.01 -3.36 -9.13
C LYS A 126 16.60 -4.44 -10.04
N THR A 127 15.95 -5.60 -10.12
CA THR A 127 16.38 -6.72 -10.96
C THR A 127 15.30 -7.14 -11.95
N VAL A 128 15.69 -7.84 -13.02
CA VAL A 128 14.74 -8.40 -14.00
C VAL A 128 13.77 -9.38 -13.32
N SER A 129 14.26 -10.17 -12.35
CA SER A 129 13.42 -11.09 -11.57
C SER A 129 12.35 -10.34 -10.79
N GLU A 130 12.73 -9.27 -10.08
CA GLU A 130 11.78 -8.43 -9.36
C GLU A 130 10.77 -7.75 -10.30
N LEU A 131 11.22 -7.30 -11.47
CA LEU A 131 10.35 -6.68 -12.46
C LEU A 131 9.31 -7.68 -12.99
N LEU A 132 9.73 -8.89 -13.35
CA LEU A 132 8.82 -9.93 -13.81
C LEU A 132 7.83 -10.35 -12.70
N ALA A 133 8.29 -10.43 -11.45
CA ALA A 133 7.44 -10.72 -10.31
C ALA A 133 6.40 -9.60 -10.07
N ALA A 134 6.82 -8.33 -10.15
CA ALA A 134 5.92 -7.19 -10.05
C ALA A 134 4.87 -7.19 -11.17
N LEU A 135 5.30 -7.37 -12.42
CA LEU A 135 4.40 -7.43 -13.57
C LEU A 135 3.40 -8.59 -13.46
N ARG A 136 3.85 -9.77 -13.05
CA ARG A 136 2.96 -10.91 -12.79
C ARG A 136 1.88 -10.54 -11.78
N ASP A 137 2.25 -9.97 -10.65
CA ASP A 137 1.32 -9.69 -9.56
C ASP A 137 0.33 -8.56 -9.92
N ILE A 138 0.81 -7.52 -10.59
CA ILE A 138 -0.01 -6.43 -11.14
C ILE A 138 -1.01 -6.98 -12.16
N LEU A 139 -0.55 -7.78 -13.12
CA LEU A 139 -1.42 -8.35 -14.16
C LEU A 139 -2.49 -9.27 -13.57
N GLN A 140 -2.14 -10.08 -12.55
CA GLN A 140 -3.11 -10.91 -11.84
C GLN A 140 -4.22 -10.06 -11.18
N ALA A 141 -3.87 -8.93 -10.55
CA ALA A 141 -4.84 -8.01 -9.97
C ALA A 141 -5.72 -7.38 -11.06
N LEU A 142 -5.12 -6.84 -12.13
CA LEU A 142 -5.82 -6.14 -13.21
C LEU A 142 -6.79 -7.06 -13.95
N VAL A 143 -6.37 -8.28 -14.32
CA VAL A 143 -7.25 -9.26 -14.97
C VAL A 143 -8.48 -9.53 -14.09
N LYS A 144 -8.29 -9.65 -12.77
CA LYS A 144 -9.39 -9.91 -11.85
C LYS A 144 -10.28 -8.68 -11.65
N LEU A 145 -9.72 -7.48 -11.57
CA LEU A 145 -10.46 -6.21 -11.53
C LEU A 145 -11.33 -6.04 -12.78
N HIS A 146 -10.76 -6.31 -13.96
CA HIS A 146 -11.47 -6.18 -15.23
C HIS A 146 -12.58 -7.21 -15.37
N SER A 147 -12.40 -8.43 -14.82
CA SER A 147 -13.46 -9.44 -14.80
C SER A 147 -14.70 -9.04 -13.99
N ILE A 148 -14.59 -8.00 -13.17
CA ILE A 148 -15.68 -7.43 -12.37
C ILE A 148 -16.00 -5.99 -12.78
N ASN A 149 -15.59 -5.60 -13.99
CA ASN A 149 -15.77 -4.26 -14.56
C ASN A 149 -15.27 -3.13 -13.64
N LEU A 150 -14.14 -3.31 -12.96
CA LEU A 150 -13.48 -2.24 -12.21
C LEU A 150 -12.15 -1.86 -12.86
N MET A 151 -11.81 -0.58 -12.83
CA MET A 151 -10.54 -0.04 -13.32
C MET A 151 -9.84 0.76 -12.22
N HIS A 152 -8.50 0.71 -12.20
CA HIS A 152 -7.70 1.49 -11.24
C HIS A 152 -7.55 2.96 -11.66
N ARG A 153 -7.33 3.21 -12.95
CA ARG A 153 -7.23 4.55 -13.59
C ARG A 153 -6.02 5.41 -13.25
N ASP A 154 -5.32 5.14 -12.15
CA ASP A 154 -4.05 5.81 -11.80
C ASP A 154 -2.91 4.81 -11.59
N LEU A 155 -2.77 3.82 -12.48
CA LEU A 155 -1.73 2.80 -12.33
C LEU A 155 -0.34 3.36 -12.71
N ARG A 156 0.54 3.49 -11.72
CA ARG A 156 1.94 3.92 -11.86
C ARG A 156 2.81 3.27 -10.79
N TRP A 157 4.13 3.32 -10.94
CA TRP A 157 5.06 2.75 -9.95
C TRP A 157 4.91 3.35 -8.55
N GLU A 158 4.50 4.61 -8.43
CA GLU A 158 4.23 5.22 -7.11
C GLU A 158 3.02 4.60 -6.40
N ASN A 159 2.14 3.94 -7.16
CA ASN A 159 0.94 3.26 -6.67
C ASN A 159 1.11 1.72 -6.64
N VAL A 160 2.34 1.23 -6.70
CA VAL A 160 2.69 -0.18 -6.56
C VAL A 160 3.72 -0.32 -5.44
N LEU A 161 3.39 -1.11 -4.42
CA LEU A 161 4.27 -1.34 -3.29
C LEU A 161 4.72 -2.80 -3.22
N LYS A 162 5.93 -3.03 -2.68
CA LYS A 162 6.43 -4.37 -2.34
C LYS A 162 5.90 -4.76 -0.96
N TYR A 163 5.45 -6.00 -0.76
CA TYR A 163 5.13 -6.49 0.59
C TYR A 163 6.41 -6.56 1.45
N GLN A 164 6.32 -6.17 2.71
CA GLN A 164 7.43 -6.36 3.66
C GLN A 164 7.49 -7.83 4.08
N GLY A 165 8.58 -8.53 3.74
CA GLY A 165 8.81 -9.93 4.12
C GLY A 165 9.38 -10.82 3.00
N GLU A 166 9.26 -12.13 3.17
CA GLU A 166 9.72 -13.12 2.20
C GLU A 166 8.73 -13.30 1.04
N GLY A 167 9.27 -13.25 -0.18
CA GLY A 167 8.55 -13.40 -1.43
C GLY A 167 8.45 -12.07 -2.15
N ASP A 168 9.01 -11.99 -3.36
CA ASP A 168 8.95 -10.84 -4.27
C ASP A 168 7.51 -10.60 -4.73
N LYS A 169 6.66 -10.21 -3.80
CA LYS A 169 5.25 -9.94 -4.00
C LYS A 169 5.01 -8.45 -4.02
N TRP A 170 4.08 -8.06 -4.89
CA TRP A 170 3.75 -6.67 -5.13
C TRP A 170 2.25 -6.47 -5.07
N PHE A 171 1.81 -5.26 -4.70
CA PHE A 171 0.40 -4.94 -4.63
C PHE A 171 0.10 -3.50 -5.04
N ILE A 172 -1.10 -3.30 -5.59
CA ILE A 172 -1.60 -2.02 -6.06
C ILE A 172 -2.28 -1.27 -4.89
N ILE A 173 -1.99 0.03 -4.78
CA ILE A 173 -2.58 0.96 -3.81
C ILE A 173 -3.29 2.12 -4.51
N ASP A 174 -3.98 2.96 -3.74
CA ASP A 174 -4.52 4.26 -4.20
C ASP A 174 -5.70 4.19 -5.19
N PHE A 175 -6.74 3.45 -4.82
CA PHE A 175 -7.99 3.30 -5.59
C PHE A 175 -8.95 4.50 -5.48
N ASP A 176 -8.48 5.68 -5.09
CA ASP A 176 -9.34 6.87 -4.89
C ASP A 176 -10.04 7.29 -6.20
N ASP A 177 -9.36 7.12 -7.33
CA ASP A 177 -9.89 7.40 -8.68
C ASP A 177 -10.50 6.17 -9.36
N GLY A 178 -10.53 5.01 -8.67
CA GLY A 178 -11.06 3.77 -9.21
C GLY A 178 -12.55 3.88 -9.56
N ALA A 179 -12.96 3.22 -10.65
CA ALA A 179 -14.35 3.31 -11.13
C ALA A 179 -14.81 2.04 -11.84
N ALA A 180 -16.13 1.93 -12.00
CA ALA A 180 -16.72 0.90 -12.85
C ALA A 180 -16.41 1.18 -14.33
N SER A 181 -16.19 0.13 -15.11
CA SER A 181 -15.99 0.21 -16.57
C SER A 181 -17.32 -0.01 -17.32
N PRO A 182 -17.64 0.81 -18.34
CA PRO A 182 -16.90 1.99 -18.80
C PRO A 182 -17.21 3.23 -17.93
N ALA A 183 -16.19 4.05 -17.65
CA ALA A 183 -16.34 5.33 -16.92
C ALA A 183 -16.08 6.53 -17.83
N ALA A 184 -16.76 7.65 -17.56
CA ALA A 184 -16.47 8.94 -18.19
C ALA A 184 -15.09 9.49 -17.79
N LYS A 185 -14.48 10.30 -18.67
CA LYS A 185 -13.17 10.96 -18.44
C LYS A 185 -13.17 11.77 -17.13
N THR A 186 -12.04 11.75 -16.43
CA THR A 186 -11.80 12.55 -15.22
C THR A 186 -10.65 13.52 -15.46
N ASP A 187 -10.89 14.81 -15.19
CA ASP A 187 -9.96 15.92 -15.47
C ASP A 187 -8.76 16.01 -14.52
N HIS A 188 -8.70 15.18 -13.47
CA HIS A 188 -7.69 15.25 -12.40
C HIS A 188 -6.47 14.33 -12.59
N LEU A 189 -6.42 13.56 -13.67
CA LEU A 189 -5.32 12.62 -13.94
C LEU A 189 -4.09 13.37 -14.48
N LYS A 190 -2.89 13.05 -14.00
CA LYS A 190 -1.65 13.67 -14.49
C LYS A 190 -1.39 13.28 -15.95
N ALA A 191 -1.38 14.28 -16.83
CA ALA A 191 -1.30 14.12 -18.30
C ALA A 191 -0.11 13.27 -18.81
N LYS A 192 0.99 13.19 -18.05
CA LYS A 192 2.22 12.49 -18.46
C LYS A 192 2.17 10.96 -18.37
N SER A 193 1.14 10.39 -17.73
CA SER A 193 0.97 8.93 -17.57
C SER A 193 -0.28 8.43 -18.28
N GLN A 194 -0.84 9.23 -19.17
CA GLN A 194 -2.05 8.88 -19.91
C GLN A 194 -1.71 8.21 -21.23
N ALA A 195 -2.60 7.32 -21.61
CA ALA A 195 -2.70 6.82 -22.96
C ALA A 195 -2.86 7.96 -23.99
N PRO A 196 -2.05 8.07 -25.06
CA PRO A 196 -2.27 8.97 -26.19
C PRO A 196 -3.72 9.14 -26.67
N GLU A 197 -4.57 8.12 -26.65
CA GLU A 197 -5.99 8.22 -27.06
C GLU A 197 -6.89 8.95 -26.04
N ILE A 198 -6.45 9.12 -24.80
CA ILE A 198 -7.09 10.06 -23.87
C ILE A 198 -6.79 11.51 -24.29
N LEU A 199 -5.67 11.73 -25.01
CA LEU A 199 -5.05 13.04 -25.24
C LEU A 199 -5.12 13.58 -26.68
N LEU A 200 -5.36 12.77 -27.71
CA LEU A 200 -5.10 13.20 -29.10
C LEU A 200 -6.33 13.27 -30.00
N ASP A 201 -6.75 14.51 -30.27
CA ASP A 201 -6.80 15.04 -31.63
C ASP A 201 -5.37 15.50 -32.04
N SER A 202 -4.60 14.58 -32.65
CA SER A 202 -3.45 14.77 -33.60
C SER A 202 -2.12 15.49 -33.19
N PRO A 203 -0.99 15.35 -33.94
CA PRO A 203 -0.11 14.17 -34.04
C PRO A 203 1.38 14.43 -33.68
N HIS A 204 2.09 13.32 -33.35
CA HIS A 204 3.55 13.07 -33.38
C HIS A 204 4.51 13.81 -32.41
N SER A 205 5.16 13.04 -31.52
CA SER A 205 6.60 12.71 -31.62
C SER A 205 7.02 11.75 -30.49
N VAL A 206 8.00 10.91 -30.82
CA VAL A 206 8.50 9.78 -30.04
C VAL A 206 9.39 10.28 -28.90
N GLU A 207 9.08 9.92 -27.65
CA GLU A 207 10.07 9.87 -26.59
C GLU A 207 9.78 8.68 -25.65
N VAL A 208 10.77 7.80 -25.52
CA VAL A 208 10.69 6.56 -24.75
C VAL A 208 10.80 6.89 -23.26
N ARG A 209 9.69 6.75 -22.54
CA ARG A 209 9.65 6.53 -21.09
C ARG A 209 8.51 5.54 -20.79
N GLY A 210 8.87 4.37 -20.29
CA GLY A 210 7.99 3.20 -20.18
C GLY A 210 6.81 3.36 -19.21
N PHE A 211 5.66 2.84 -19.65
CA PHE A 211 4.29 2.86 -19.11
C PHE A 211 3.53 4.19 -19.25
N PRO A 212 2.66 4.30 -20.28
CA PRO A 212 1.23 3.91 -20.13
C PRO A 212 0.60 3.30 -21.40
N LEU A 213 -0.64 2.75 -21.35
CA LEU A 213 -1.68 2.81 -22.42
C LEU A 213 -2.94 1.88 -22.23
N GLU A 214 -3.93 2.39 -21.49
CA GLU A 214 -5.34 1.91 -21.31
C GLU A 214 -5.64 0.74 -20.34
N ASP A 215 -4.78 0.44 -19.36
CA ASP A 215 -4.78 -0.82 -18.61
C ASP A 215 -4.70 -2.07 -19.54
N VAL A 216 -4.13 -1.88 -20.74
CA VAL A 216 -3.86 -2.84 -21.83
C VAL A 216 -5.12 -3.27 -22.59
N LYS A 217 -5.59 -2.37 -23.48
CA LYS A 217 -6.62 -2.51 -24.55
C LYS A 217 -7.46 -3.80 -24.54
N CYS A 218 -8.77 -3.63 -24.36
CA CYS A 218 -9.86 -4.53 -24.76
C CYS A 218 -9.40 -5.89 -25.30
N LEU A 219 -9.62 -6.96 -24.53
CA LEU A 219 -9.67 -8.33 -25.06
C LEU A 219 -10.37 -8.28 -26.42
N ARG A 220 -9.60 -8.49 -27.50
CA ARG A 220 -10.12 -8.49 -28.87
C ARG A 220 -11.29 -9.49 -28.94
N SER A 221 -12.29 -9.14 -29.75
CA SER A 221 -13.38 -10.00 -30.26
C SER A 221 -14.38 -10.56 -29.22
N SER A 222 -15.49 -9.83 -29.03
CA SER A 222 -16.82 -10.48 -29.02
C SER A 222 -17.30 -10.51 -30.46
N GLY A 223 -16.83 -11.51 -31.20
CA GLY A 223 -17.04 -11.71 -32.64
C GLY A 223 -15.96 -12.62 -33.19
#